data_AF-A0A2M8EWN8-F1
#
_entry.id   AF-A0A2M8EWN8-F1
#
_cell.length_a   1.000
_cell.length_b   1.000
_cell.length_c   1.000
_cell.angle_alpha   90.00
_cell.angle_beta   90.00
_cell.angle_gamma   90.00
#
_symmetry.space_group_name_H-M   'P 1'
#
loop_
_entity.id
_entity.type
_entity.pdbx_description
1 polymer ?
#
loop_
_entity_poly.entity_id
_entity_poly.type
_entity_poly.pdbx_seq_one_letter_code
_entity_poly.pdbx_strand_id
1 'polypeptide(L)'
;MNIGCIKEIKNIGTFANFVNGASLGFEKLTFIYGVNTSGKTTLTDIFQSLKENNPLIIRARKTIPLQVGQQKVIFSDEQPCAKSTGYQRLQQS
;
A
#
# COMPACT_ATOMS: atom_id res chain seq x y z
N MET A 1 -7.10 14.00 -5.46
CA MET A 1 -6.99 12.53 -5.38
C MET A 1 -7.14 12.15 -3.92
N ASN A 2 -8.09 11.28 -3.59
CA ASN A 2 -8.30 10.80 -2.22
C ASN A 2 -7.78 9.37 -2.14
N ILE A 3 -6.90 9.06 -1.19
CA ILE A 3 -6.35 7.72 -1.02
C ILE A 3 -6.98 7.13 0.24
N GLY A 4 -7.82 6.12 0.08
CA GLY A 4 -8.47 5.41 1.19
C GLY A 4 -7.54 4.40 1.86
N CYS A 5 -6.77 3.63 1.06
CA CYS A 5 -5.75 2.71 1.56
C CYS A 5 -4.72 2.31 0.50
N ILE A 6 -3.62 1.69 0.94
CA ILE A 6 -2.70 0.92 0.09
C ILE A 6 -3.10 -0.55 0.19
N LYS A 7 -3.41 -1.21 -0.93
CA LYS A 7 -3.75 -2.64 -0.97
C LYS A 7 -2.51 -3.53 -0.99
N GLU A 8 -1.52 -3.15 -1.80
CA GLU A 8 -0.31 -3.95 -2.01
C GLU A 8 0.91 -3.05 -2.23
N ILE A 9 2.06 -3.47 -1.69
CA ILE A 9 3.38 -2.94 -2.05
C ILE A 9 4.31 -4.14 -2.25
N LYS A 10 4.90 -4.27 -3.43
CA LYS A 10 5.81 -5.38 -3.78
C LYS A 10 7.13 -4.83 -4.29
N ASN A 11 8.23 -5.39 -3.80
CA ASN A 11 9.61 -5.14 -4.24
C ASN A 11 10.08 -3.67 -4.17
N ILE A 12 9.56 -2.87 -3.23
CA ILE A 12 9.90 -1.45 -3.11
C ILE A 12 10.52 -1.14 -1.75
N GLY A 13 11.79 -0.75 -1.73
CA GLY A 13 12.57 -0.46 -0.54
C GLY A 13 12.47 -1.61 0.47
N THR A 14 12.00 -1.33 1.68
CA THR A 14 11.83 -2.33 2.74
C THR A 14 10.58 -3.20 2.58
N PHE A 15 9.65 -2.82 1.69
CA PHE A 15 8.41 -3.55 1.43
C PHE A 15 8.64 -4.60 0.34
N ALA A 16 9.14 -5.77 0.73
CA ALA A 16 9.30 -6.90 -0.18
C ALA A 16 7.94 -7.42 -0.68
N ASN A 17 7.02 -7.69 0.25
CA ASN A 17 5.78 -8.39 -0.06
C ASN A 17 4.62 -7.95 0.86
N PHE A 18 4.30 -6.66 0.90
CA PHE A 18 3.20 -6.15 1.71
C PHE A 18 1.84 -6.38 1.02
N VAL A 19 0.88 -6.91 1.78
CA VAL A 19 -0.53 -7.04 1.42
C VAL A 19 -1.36 -6.56 2.61
N ASN A 20 -2.29 -5.66 2.35
CA ASN A 20 -3.12 -5.08 3.41
C ASN A 20 -4.24 -6.05 3.80
N GLY A 21 -4.26 -6.47 5.06
CA GLY A 21 -5.26 -7.37 5.63
C GLY A 21 -6.56 -6.68 6.07
N ALA A 22 -7.07 -5.73 5.27
CA ALA A 22 -8.31 -4.96 5.49
C ALA A 22 -8.30 -3.83 6.54
N SER A 23 -7.37 -3.83 7.49
CA SER A 23 -7.43 -2.95 8.66
C SER A 23 -6.64 -1.65 8.54
N LEU A 24 -5.76 -1.49 7.54
CA LEU A 24 -4.89 -0.32 7.41
C LEU A 24 -5.46 0.69 6.39
N GLY A 25 -6.30 1.61 6.85
CA GLY A 25 -6.82 2.73 6.06
C GLY A 25 -6.18 4.07 6.45
N PHE A 26 -6.30 5.08 5.58
CA PHE A 26 -5.94 6.45 5.90
C PHE A 26 -7.18 7.25 6.28
N GLU A 27 -7.14 7.86 7.46
CA GLU A 27 -8.12 8.83 7.90
C GLU A 27 -7.68 10.26 7.54
N LYS A 28 -8.55 11.25 7.78
CA LYS A 28 -8.26 12.68 7.55
C LYS A 28 -6.91 13.12 8.15
N LEU A 29 -6.55 12.56 9.30
CA LEU A 29 -5.23 12.70 9.91
C LEU A 29 -4.68 11.31 10.23
N THR A 30 -3.62 10.90 9.53
CA THR A 30 -2.92 9.64 9.78
C THR A 30 -1.49 9.92 10.22
N PHE A 31 -1.12 9.44 11.41
CA PHE A 31 0.22 9.62 11.95
C PHE A 31 1.08 8.38 11.67
N ILE A 32 2.19 8.55 10.96
CA ILE A 32 3.10 7.47 10.58
C ILE A 32 4.44 7.68 11.29
N TYR A 33 4.82 6.72 12.11
CA TYR A 33 6.07 6.73 12.88
C TYR A 33 6.68 5.33 12.92
N GLY A 34 7.93 5.25 13.37
CA GLY A 34 8.69 4.01 13.42
C GLY A 34 10.19 4.28 13.52
N VAL A 35 10.98 3.24 13.75
CA VAL A 35 12.44 3.36 13.88
C VAL A 35 13.11 3.69 12.54
N ASN A 36 14.39 4.01 12.58
CA ASN A 36 15.18 4.17 11.36
C ASN A 36 15.12 2.90 10.52
N THR A 37 15.20 3.05 9.20
CA THR A 37 15.15 1.93 8.26
C THR A 37 13.80 1.18 8.21
N SER A 38 12.76 1.58 8.95
CA SER A 38 11.43 0.95 8.87
C SER A 38 10.65 1.22 7.57
N GLY A 39 11.21 1.98 6.63
CA GLY A 39 10.57 2.26 5.34
C GLY A 39 9.71 3.53 5.29
N LYS A 40 9.80 4.42 6.30
CA LYS A 40 9.04 5.68 6.31
C LYS A 40 9.32 6.54 5.07
N THR A 41 10.59 6.78 4.74
CA THR A 41 10.98 7.51 3.53
C THR A 41 10.54 6.79 2.25
N THR A 42 10.63 5.46 2.20
CA THR A 42 10.11 4.67 1.09
C THR A 42 8.61 4.89 0.89
N LEU A 43 7.85 4.98 1.99
CA LEU A 43 6.41 5.24 1.93
C LEU A 43 6.13 6.67 1.45
N THR A 44 6.91 7.66 1.90
CA THR A 44 6.83 9.04 1.38
C THR A 44 7.10 9.10 -0.13
N ASP A 45 8.12 8.39 -0.62
CA ASP A 45 8.45 8.32 -2.04
C ASP A 45 7.34 7.67 -2.88
N ILE A 46 6.66 6.66 -2.31
CA ILE A 46 5.49 6.04 -2.94
C ILE A 46 4.35 7.07 -3.11
N PHE A 47 4.07 7.87 -2.08
CA PHE A 47 3.07 8.94 -2.19
C PHE A 47 3.51 10.06 -3.14
N GLN A 48 4.79 10.43 -3.13
CA GLN A 48 5.34 11.43 -4.03
C GLN A 48 5.22 10.98 -5.49
N SER A 49 5.60 9.73 -5.78
CA SER A 49 5.47 9.12 -7.11
C SER A 49 4.03 9.14 -7.60
N LEU A 50 3.06 8.85 -6.73
CA LEU A 50 1.64 8.92 -7.06
C LEU A 50 1.19 10.37 -7.34
N LYS A 51 1.58 11.31 -6.47
CA LYS A 51 1.22 12.73 -6.59
C LYS A 51 1.77 13.35 -7.88
N GLU A 52 3.01 13.03 -8.23
CA GLU A 52 3.71 13.56 -9.40
C GLU A 52 3.47 12.74 -10.67
N ASN A 53 2.76 11.60 -10.56
CA ASN A 53 2.61 10.61 -11.62
C ASN A 53 3.98 10.19 -12.23
N ASN A 54 5.00 10.08 -11.39
CA ASN A 54 6.38 9.82 -11.80
C ASN A 54 6.87 8.46 -11.24
N PRO A 55 6.82 7.38 -12.04
CA PRO A 55 7.22 6.05 -11.59
C PRO A 55 8.73 5.89 -11.39
N LEU A 56 9.56 6.83 -11.87
CA LEU A 56 11.02 6.75 -11.73
C LEU A 56 11.47 6.80 -10.26
N ILE A 57 10.73 7.53 -9.43
CA ILE A 57 10.97 7.64 -7.98
C ILE A 57 10.93 6.25 -7.33
N ILE A 58 9.90 5.46 -7.61
CA ILE A 58 9.75 4.10 -7.07
C ILE A 58 10.74 3.13 -7.72
N ARG A 59 11.03 3.28 -9.02
CA ARG A 59 11.99 2.41 -9.74
C ARG A 59 13.40 2.46 -9.17
N ALA A 60 13.80 3.59 -8.60
CA ALA A 60 15.08 3.73 -7.92
C ALA A 60 15.13 2.99 -6.56
N ARG A 61 13.96 2.67 -5.97
CA ARG A 61 13.82 2.05 -4.64
C ARG A 61 13.62 0.54 -4.75
N LYS A 62 14.55 -0.22 -5.33
CA LYS A 62 14.46 -1.69 -5.32
C LYS A 62 14.69 -2.27 -3.92
N THR A 63 13.96 -3.32 -3.58
CA THR A 63 14.19 -4.08 -2.34
C THR A 63 15.54 -4.79 -2.34
N ILE A 64 16.17 -4.81 -1.17
CA ILE A 64 17.42 -5.53 -0.89
C ILE A 64 17.11 -6.59 0.20
N PRO A 65 17.51 -7.86 0.01
CA PRO A 65 18.17 -8.42 -1.18
C PRO A 65 17.23 -8.43 -2.40
N LEU A 66 17.81 -8.54 -3.59
CA LEU A 66 17.07 -8.52 -4.86
C LEU A 66 15.94 -9.56 -4.81
N GLN A 67 14.71 -9.10 -4.99
CA GLN A 67 13.53 -9.94 -5.05
C GLN A 67 13.22 -10.32 -6.50
N VAL A 68 12.77 -11.56 -6.72
CA VAL A 68 12.26 -12.00 -8.02
C VAL A 68 10.87 -11.39 -8.22
N GLY A 69 10.67 -10.65 -9.32
CA GLY A 69 9.38 -10.04 -9.68
C GLY A 69 9.44 -8.53 -9.85
N GLN A 70 8.33 -7.94 -10.31
CA GLN A 70 8.24 -6.51 -10.62
C GLN A 70 7.84 -5.68 -9.39
N GLN A 71 8.27 -4.42 -9.39
CA GLN A 71 7.82 -3.43 -8.41
C GLN A 71 6.35 -3.09 -8.67
N LYS A 72 5.53 -3.09 -7.62
CA LYS A 72 4.09 -2.89 -7.74
C LYS A 72 3.56 -2.15 -6.52
N VAL A 73 2.68 -1.18 -6.75
CA VAL A 73 1.87 -0.54 -5.71
C VAL A 73 0.43 -0.49 -6.19
N ILE A 74 -0.53 -0.87 -5.33
CA ILE A 74 -1.95 -0.71 -5.59
C ILE A 74 -2.57 0.16 -4.52
N PHE A 75 -3.29 1.20 -4.93
CA PHE A 75 -4.08 2.07 -4.07
C PHE A 75 -5.57 1.79 -4.23
N SER A 76 -6.36 2.25 -3.27
CA SER A 76 -7.82 2.22 -3.32
C SER A 76 -8.36 3.49 -2.69
N ASP A 77 -9.46 3.99 -3.23
CA ASP A 77 -10.10 5.22 -2.76
C ASP A 77 -11.19 4.93 -1.70
N GLU A 78 -11.66 3.69 -1.61
CA GLU A 78 -12.69 3.22 -0.66
C GLU A 78 -12.12 2.79 0.71
N GLN A 79 -12.87 3.06 1.79
CA GLN A 79 -12.69 2.48 3.12
C GLN A 79 -13.91 1.62 3.51
N PRO A 80 -13.73 0.46 4.20
CA PRO A 80 -12.45 -0.17 4.57
C PRO A 80 -11.73 -0.81 3.37
N CYS A 81 -10.42 -1.04 3.51
CA CYS A 81 -9.55 -1.47 2.40
C CYS A 81 -9.94 -2.84 1.80
N ALA A 82 -10.60 -3.68 2.58
CA ALA A 82 -11.32 -4.85 2.10
C ALA A 82 -12.82 -4.62 2.21
N LYS A 83 -13.55 -4.98 1.16
CA LYS A 83 -14.99 -5.16 1.27
C LYS A 83 -15.21 -6.30 2.26
N SER A 84 -15.99 -6.07 3.32
CA SER A 84 -16.51 -7.15 4.15
C SER A 84 -17.13 -8.16 3.19
N THR A 85 -16.54 -9.35 3.07
CA THR A 85 -17.13 -10.44 2.31
C THR A 85 -18.53 -10.61 2.86
N GLY A 86 -19.54 -10.24 2.06
CA GLY A 86 -20.92 -10.32 2.47
C GLY A 86 -21.20 -11.76 2.89
N TYR A 87 -21.69 -11.94 4.11
CA TYR A 87 -22.49 -13.11 4.42
C TYR A 87 -23.66 -13.11 3.43
N GLN A 88 -23.51 -13.85 2.33
CA GLN A 88 -24.66 -14.23 1.52
C GLN A 88 -25.51 -15.13 2.41
N ARG A 89 -26.54 -14.53 3.00
CA ARG A 89 -27.62 -15.22 3.70
C ARG A 89 -28.24 -16.19 2.69
N LEU A 90 -27.89 -17.47 2.80
CA LEU A 90 -28.64 -18.56 2.18
C LEU A 90 -30.05 -18.52 2.77
N GLN A 91 -30.96 -17.81 2.10
CA GLN A 91 -32.38 -18.08 2.26
C GLN A 91 -32.68 -19.27 1.36
N GLN A 92 -32.61 -20.46 1.94
CA GLN A 92 -33.27 -21.63 1.38
C GLN A 92 -34.74 -21.51 1.77
N SER A 93 -35.57 -21.34 0.74
CA SER A 93 -37.03 -21.52 0.74
C SER A 93 -37.39 -23.00 0.74
#